data_AF-A0A328EIV7-F1
#
_entry.id   AF-A0A328EIV7-F1
#
_cell.length_a   1.000
_cell.length_b   1.000
_cell.length_c   1.000
_cell.angle_alpha   90.00
_cell.angle_beta   90.00
_cell.angle_gamma   90.00
#
_symmetry.space_group_name_H-M   'P 1'
#
loop_
_entity.id
_entity.type
_entity.pdbx_description
1 polymer ?
#
loop_
_entity_poly.entity_id
_entity_poly.type
_entity_poly.pdbx_seq_one_letter_code
_entity_poly.pdbx_strand_id
1 'polypeptide(L)' 'MGFWDVLGNIFMGIVIFMAGVLILKFRRQIKNVTGDFVWAETRLGRGSTYFVIILIGCALLFFGVIYPFGGLDLIFDFKK' A
#
# COMPACT_ATOMS: atom_id res chain seq x y z
N MET A 1 24.46 -2.05 -11.14
CA MET A 1 23.38 -1.07 -10.96
C MET A 1 23.82 0.23 -11.60
N GLY A 2 23.15 0.64 -12.68
CA GLY A 2 23.37 1.95 -13.28
C GLY A 2 22.75 3.04 -12.42
N PHE A 3 23.30 4.26 -12.49
CA PHE A 3 22.75 5.45 -11.82
C PHE A 3 21.27 5.68 -12.13
N TRP A 4 20.87 5.43 -13.39
CA TRP A 4 19.50 5.56 -13.87
C TRP A 4 18.52 4.56 -13.23
N ASP A 5 18.98 3.35 -12.89
CA ASP A 5 18.15 2.33 -12.24
C ASP A 5 17.77 2.74 -10.81
N VAL A 6 18.73 3.33 -10.10
CA VAL A 6 18.53 3.84 -8.74
C VAL A 6 17.51 4.97 -8.74
N LEU A 7 17.60 5.90 -9.69
CA LEU A 7 16.62 6.97 -9.85
C LEU A 7 15.22 6.43 -10.18
N GLY A 8 15.13 5.41 -11.04
CA GLY A 8 13.87 4.75 -11.37
C GLY A 8 13.19 4.14 -10.13
N ASN A 9 13.95 3.44 -9.29
CA ASN A 9 13.45 2.82 -8.07
C ASN A 9 12.99 3.85 -7.02
N ILE A 10 13.74 4.93 -6.86
CA ILE A 10 13.37 6.05 -5.97
C ILE A 10 12.07 6.70 -6.44
N PHE A 11 11.96 6.98 -7.75
CA PHE A 11 10.76 7.59 -8.31
C PHE A 11 9.53 6.68 -8.12
N MET A 12 9.67 5.38 -8.38
CA MET A 12 8.59 4.41 -8.19
C MET A 12 8.16 4.30 -6.71
N GLY A 13 9.12 4.28 -5.78
CA GLY A 13 8.85 4.31 -4.34
C GLY A 13 8.03 5.53 -3.90
N ILE A 14 8.39 6.72 -4.41
CA ILE A 14 7.65 7.96 -4.14
C ILE A 14 6.22 7.89 -4.69
N VAL A 15 6.03 7.34 -5.90
CA VAL A 15 4.68 7.16 -6.49
C VAL A 15 3.83 6.21 -5.63
N ILE A 16 4.39 5.08 -5.18
CA ILE A 16 3.69 4.12 -4.32
C ILE A 16 3.35 4.74 -2.97
N PHE A 17 4.28 5.50 -2.38
CA PHE A 17 4.05 6.23 -1.14
C PHE A 17 2.92 7.26 -1.29
N MET A 18 2.96 8.06 -2.35
CA MET A 18 1.89 9.02 -2.68
C MET A 18 0.54 8.31 -2.85
N ALA A 19 0.49 7.16 -3.52
CA ALA A 19 -0.71 6.36 -3.67
C ALA A 19 -1.25 5.88 -2.30
N GLY A 20 -0.38 5.43 -1.38
CA GLY A 20 -0.77 5.08 -0.01
C GLY A 20 -1.36 6.25 0.76
N VAL A 21 -0.77 7.45 0.64
CA VAL A 21 -1.29 8.68 1.27
C VAL A 21 -2.65 9.06 0.67
N LEU A 22 -2.79 8.98 -0.65
CA LEU A 22 -4.05 9.23 -1.36
C LEU A 22 -5.16 8.30 -0.87
N ILE A 23 -4.87 7.02 -0.67
CA ILE A 23 -5.83 6.04 -0.16
C ILE A 23 -6.28 6.40 1.26
N LEU A 24 -5.35 6.78 2.14
CA LEU A 24 -5.67 7.17 3.51
C LEU A 24 -6.47 8.48 3.56
N LYS A 25 -6.15 9.44 2.69
CA LYS A 25 -6.84 10.74 2.60
C LYS A 25 -8.26 10.58 2.04
N PHE A 26 -8.41 9.81 0.97
CA PHE A 26 -9.70 9.61 0.28
C PHE A 26 -10.45 8.35 0.71
N ARG A 27 -10.14 7.80 1.90
CA ARG A 27 -10.75 6.59 2.47
C ARG A 27 -12.28 6.53 2.38
N ARG A 28 -12.97 7.68 2.53
CA ARG A 28 -14.44 7.77 2.39
C ARG A 28 -14.92 7.59 0.96
N GLN A 29 -14.25 8.22 -0.01
CA GLN A 29 -14.58 8.05 -1.42
C GLN A 29 -14.27 6.63 -1.88
N ILE A 30 -13.14 6.07 -1.46
CA ILE A 30 -12.77 4.68 -1.78
C ILE A 30 -13.83 3.73 -1.24
N LYS A 31 -14.26 3.88 0.03
CA LYS A 31 -15.36 3.09 0.56
C LYS A 31 -16.64 3.22 -0.30
N ASN A 32 -17.00 4.44 -0.67
CA ASN A 32 -18.22 4.67 -1.46
C ASN A 32 -18.14 4.05 -2.87
N VAL A 33 -16.95 3.93 -3.46
CA VAL A 33 -16.73 3.31 -4.77
C VAL A 33 -16.65 1.79 -4.67
N THR A 34 -15.89 1.27 -3.69
CA THR A 34 -15.68 -0.17 -3.51
C THR A 34 -16.87 -0.87 -2.86
N GLY A 35 -17.72 -0.12 -2.15
CA GLY A 35 -18.82 -0.67 -1.38
C GLY A 35 -18.36 -1.25 -0.03
N ASP A 36 -19.32 -1.80 0.71
CA ASP A 36 -19.02 -2.50 1.96
C ASP A 36 -18.49 -3.91 1.67
N PHE A 37 -17.31 -4.22 2.21
CA PHE A 37 -16.77 -5.56 2.15
C PHE A 37 -17.57 -6.46 3.09
N VAL A 38 -18.50 -7.23 2.53
CA VAL A 38 -19.41 -8.13 3.29
C VAL A 38 -18.64 -9.05 4.25
N TRP A 39 -17.51 -9.61 3.81
CA TRP A 39 -16.65 -10.42 4.67
C TRP A 39 -16.06 -9.64 5.85
N ALA A 40 -15.62 -8.40 5.63
CA ALA A 40 -15.03 -7.58 6.69
C ALA A 40 -16.10 -7.21 7.71
N GLU A 41 -17.28 -6.78 7.29
CA GLU A 41 -18.35 -6.38 8.24
C GLU A 41 -18.86 -7.56 9.06
N THR A 42 -18.93 -8.76 8.46
CA THR A 42 -19.41 -9.97 9.13
C THR A 42 -18.40 -10.51 10.14
N ARG A 43 -17.09 -10.34 9.90
CA ARG A 43 -16.02 -10.88 10.77
C ARG A 43 -15.51 -9.90 11.82
N LEU A 44 -15.50 -8.60 11.52
CA LEU A 44 -14.86 -7.56 12.34
C LEU A 44 -15.86 -6.51 12.87
N GLY A 45 -17.14 -6.62 12.51
CA GLY A 45 -18.20 -5.72 12.95
C GLY A 45 -18.44 -4.53 12.01
N ARG A 46 -19.49 -3.76 12.30
CA ARG A 46 -19.97 -2.66 11.46
C ARG A 46 -18.91 -1.57 11.31
N GLY A 47 -18.55 -1.21 10.07
CA GLY A 47 -17.53 -0.20 9.78
C GLY A 47 -16.09 -0.71 9.68
N SER A 48 -15.87 -2.02 9.83
CA SER A 48 -14.56 -2.65 9.61
C SER A 48 -14.03 -2.48 8.18
N THR A 49 -14.90 -2.23 7.20
CA THR A 49 -14.55 -1.83 5.84
C THR A 49 -13.56 -0.65 5.85
N TYR A 50 -13.76 0.36 6.71
CA TYR A 50 -12.83 1.48 6.85
C TYR A 50 -11.48 1.04 7.43
N PHE A 51 -11.50 0.11 8.38
CA PHE A 51 -10.29 -0.41 9.00
C PHE A 51 -9.41 -1.17 8.00
N VAL A 52 -10.02 -2.00 7.16
CA VAL A 52 -9.33 -2.72 6.08
C VAL A 52 -8.71 -1.75 5.07
N ILE A 53 -9.44 -0.71 4.65
CA ILE A 53 -8.91 0.32 3.73
C ILE A 53 -7.71 1.05 4.34
N ILE A 54 -7.78 1.38 5.64
CA ILE A 54 -6.66 2.01 6.36
C ILE A 54 -5.46 1.05 6.43
N LEU A 55 -5.69 -0.23 6.70
CA LEU A 55 -4.63 -1.23 6.80
C LEU A 55 -3.92 -1.44 5.46
N ILE A 56 -4.67 -1.47 4.35
CA ILE A 56 -4.14 -1.50 2.98
C ILE A 56 -3.34 -0.22 2.67
N GLY A 57 -3.87 0.95 3.02
CA GLY A 57 -3.17 2.22 2.84
C GLY A 57 -1.84 2.27 3.59
N CYS A 58 -1.84 1.85 4.87
CA CYS A 58 -0.62 1.74 5.67
C CYS A 58 0.37 0.74 5.09
N ALA A 59 -0.09 -0.43 4.64
CA ALA A 59 0.78 -1.40 3.98
C ALA A 59 1.44 -0.80 2.73
N LEU A 60 0.67 -0.07 1.91
CA LEU A 60 1.21 0.62 0.73
C LEU A 60 2.26 1.67 1.09
N LEU A 61 2.08 2.41 2.19
CA LEU A 61 3.11 3.34 2.68
C LEU A 61 4.40 2.61 3.05
N PHE A 62 4.29 1.50 3.79
CA PHE A 62 5.45 0.69 4.16
C PHE A 62 6.16 0.15 2.92
N PHE A 63 5.42 -0.40 1.95
CA PHE A 63 6.00 -0.90 0.70
C PHE A 63 6.64 0.21 -0.12
N GLY A 64 6.03 1.39 -0.20
CA GLY A 64 6.59 2.54 -0.93
C GLY A 64 7.91 3.03 -0.34
N VAL A 65 8.06 3.02 0.98
CA VAL A 65 9.32 3.36 1.65
C VAL A 65 10.37 2.27 1.48
N ILE A 66 9.98 1.00 1.54
CA ILE A 66 10.87 -0.17 1.44
C ILE A 66 11.38 -0.42 0.01
N TYR A 67 10.60 -0.03 -1.01
CA TYR A 67 10.92 -0.22 -2.43
C TYR A 67 12.30 0.35 -2.86
N PRO A 68 12.64 1.63 -2.57
CA PRO A 68 13.94 2.19 -2.95
C PRO A 68 15.14 1.59 -2.23
N PHE A 69 14.93 0.95 -1.06
CA PHE A 69 16.01 0.29 -0.31
C PHE A 69 16.28 -1.15 -0.78
N GLY A 70 15.67 -1.61 -1.88
CA GLY A 70 15.81 -3.00 -2.34
C GLY A 70 15.05 -4.00 -1.48
N GLY A 71 14.02 -3.55 -0.75
CA GLY A 71 13.28 -4.44 0.13
C GLY A 71 12.48 -5.55 -0.58
N LEU A 72 12.17 -5.36 -1.88
CA LEU A 72 11.62 -6.45 -2.68
C LEU A 72 12.66 -7.53 -2.98
N ASP A 73 13.93 -7.15 -3.20
CA ASP A 73 15.01 -8.12 -3.33
C ASP A 73 15.19 -8.87 -2.01
N LEU A 74 15.16 -8.20 -0.86
CA LEU A 74 15.17 -8.85 0.46
C LEU A 74 14.01 -9.84 0.67
N ILE A 75 12.80 -9.53 0.19
CA ILE A 75 11.63 -10.41 0.33
C ILE A 75 11.70 -11.61 -0.65
N PHE A 76 12.17 -11.41 -1.87
CA PHE A 76 12.26 -12.47 -2.89
C PHE A 76 13.54 -13.31 -2.79
N ASP A 77 14.63 -12.79 -2.21
CA ASP A 77 15.91 -13.49 -2.01
C ASP A 77 15.86 -14.49 -0.84
N PHE A 78 14.87 -14.39 0.06
CA PHE A 78 14.56 -15.46 1.03
C PHE A 78 14.12 -16.78 0.38
N LYS A 79 13.92 -16.83 -0.94
CA LYS A 79 13.49 -18.01 -1.70
C LYS A 79 14.61 -18.69 -2.49
N LYS A 80 15.88 -18.45 -2.15
CA LYS A 80 17.04 -19.15 -2.72
C LYS A 80 17.79 -19.93 -1.65
#